data_AF-A0A937PJM3-F1
#
_entry.id   AF-A0A937PJM3-F1
#
_cell.length_a   1.000
_cell.length_b   1.000
_cell.length_c   1.000
_cell.angle_alpha   90.00
_cell.angle_beta   90.00
_cell.angle_gamma   90.00
#
_symmetry.space_group_name_H-M   'P 1'
#
loop_
_entity.id
_entity.type
_entity.pdbx_description
1 polymer ?
#
loop_
_entity_poly.entity_id
_entity_poly.type
_entity_poly.pdbx_seq_one_letter_code
_entity_poly.pdbx_strand_id
1 'polypeptide(L)'
;MVSLKRLRSGNIVPKETMQITMINPEQVMDTPFEHSHLLAKLREMIICARLYNDINETQSILMSVGKFDLDDEELYKQVKEDYDLVRETIKTEGFGALTGAMGVYVQPRTKGPGHGSISRAFYARLIFIKKILEI
;
A
#
# COMPACT_ATOMS: atom_id res chain seq x y z
N MET A 1 -1.08 -4.99 9.53
CA MET A 1 -1.18 -4.06 10.68
C MET A 1 -0.54 -2.74 10.28
N VAL A 2 -1.15 -1.62 10.65
CA VAL A 2 -0.69 -0.27 10.33
C VAL A 2 -0.41 0.52 11.60
N SER A 3 0.69 1.28 11.59
CA SER A 3 1.07 2.15 12.68
C SER A 3 0.42 3.52 12.50
N LEU A 4 -0.25 4.01 13.54
CA LEU A 4 -0.78 5.37 13.63
C LEU A 4 0.10 6.21 14.56
N LYS A 5 0.13 7.51 14.35
CA LYS A 5 0.78 8.47 15.27
C LYS A 5 -0.18 9.59 15.64
N ARG A 6 0.01 10.13 16.84
CA ARG A 6 -0.68 11.34 17.28
C ARG A 6 0.13 12.58 16.88
N LEU A 7 -0.51 13.52 16.20
CA LEU A 7 0.07 14.82 15.89
C LEU A 7 -0.03 15.75 17.11
N ARG A 8 0.76 16.84 17.12
CA ARG A 8 0.66 17.87 18.16
C ARG A 8 -0.74 18.48 18.28
N SER A 9 -1.51 18.50 17.18
CA SER A 9 -2.91 18.94 17.17
C SER A 9 -3.88 17.98 17.86
N GLY A 10 -3.43 16.79 18.27
CA GLY A 10 -4.27 15.72 18.82
C GLY A 10 -4.78 14.73 17.77
N ASN A 11 -4.77 15.09 16.48
CA ASN A 11 -5.22 14.23 15.38
C ASN A 11 -4.40 12.94 15.27
N ILE A 12 -5.07 11.83 14.96
CA ILE A 12 -4.44 10.53 14.71
C ILE A 12 -4.32 10.34 13.20
N VAL A 13 -3.13 9.99 12.73
CA VAL A 13 -2.87 9.79 11.29
C VAL A 13 -2.00 8.55 11.06
N PRO A 14 -2.08 7.92 9.87
CA PRO A 14 -1.13 6.88 9.49
C PRO A 14 0.32 7.39 9.57
N LYS A 15 1.19 6.63 10.24
CA LYS A 15 2.61 6.96 10.42
C LYS A 15 3.42 6.66 9.16
N GLU A 16 3.05 5.61 8.43
CA GLU A 16 3.81 5.07 7.30
C GLU A 16 2.90 4.39 6.28
N THR A 17 3.42 4.19 5.07
CA THR A 17 2.78 3.43 4.00
C THR A 17 2.71 1.95 4.37
N MET A 18 1.67 1.25 3.92
CA MET A 18 1.47 -0.17 4.24
C MET A 18 1.80 -1.03 3.02
N GLN A 19 2.70 -2.00 3.16
CA GLN A 19 2.92 -2.99 2.11
C GLN A 19 1.67 -3.85 1.93
N ILE A 20 1.23 -4.05 0.69
CA ILE A 20 0.10 -4.92 0.32
C ILE A 20 0.61 -6.28 -0.18
N THR A 21 1.38 -6.27 -1.28
CA THR A 21 1.93 -7.48 -1.89
C THR A 21 3.19 -7.17 -2.71
N MET A 22 4.04 -8.17 -2.94
CA MET A 22 5.25 -8.03 -3.76
C MET A 22 4.90 -7.80 -5.24
N ILE A 23 5.79 -7.14 -5.98
CA ILE A 23 5.70 -7.00 -7.44
C ILE A 23 6.61 -8.06 -8.07
N ASN A 24 6.01 -9.05 -8.72
CA ASN A 24 6.70 -9.92 -9.68
C ASN A 24 6.51 -9.30 -11.08
N PRO A 25 7.58 -8.84 -11.75
CA PRO A 25 7.45 -8.13 -13.03
C PRO A 25 6.83 -8.99 -14.14
N GLU A 26 7.24 -10.25 -14.27
CA GLU A 26 6.71 -11.17 -15.29
C GLU A 26 5.20 -11.34 -15.10
N GLN A 27 4.80 -11.66 -13.88
CA GLN A 27 3.39 -11.84 -13.56
C GLN A 27 2.56 -10.57 -13.80
N VAL A 28 3.05 -9.40 -13.36
CA VAL A 28 2.33 -8.13 -13.50
C VAL A 28 2.18 -7.73 -14.98
N MET A 29 3.16 -8.00 -15.83
CA MET A 29 3.03 -7.74 -17.27
C MET A 29 1.89 -8.56 -17.90
N ASP A 30 1.73 -9.82 -17.47
CA ASP A 30 0.79 -10.75 -18.08
C ASP A 30 -0.60 -10.76 -17.43
N THR A 31 -0.75 -10.16 -16.25
CA THR A 31 -2.00 -10.22 -15.48
C THR A 31 -2.75 -8.88 -15.54
N PRO A 32 -4.00 -8.83 -16.04
CA PRO A 32 -4.87 -7.67 -15.88
C PRO A 32 -5.22 -7.42 -14.41
N PHE A 33 -5.56 -6.17 -14.06
CA PHE A 33 -5.89 -5.78 -12.69
C PHE A 33 -6.96 -6.69 -12.04
N GLU A 34 -7.97 -7.06 -12.82
CA GLU A 34 -9.13 -7.87 -12.44
C GLU A 34 -8.74 -9.27 -11.94
N HIS A 35 -7.55 -9.75 -12.31
CA HIS A 35 -6.98 -11.04 -11.91
C HIS A 35 -5.71 -10.90 -11.06
N SER A 36 -5.37 -9.67 -10.67
CA SER A 36 -4.12 -9.39 -9.98
C SER A 36 -4.14 -9.85 -8.51
N HIS A 37 -2.97 -10.24 -7.99
CA HIS A 37 -2.79 -10.44 -6.56
C HIS A 37 -3.06 -9.19 -5.73
N LEU A 38 -2.84 -8.00 -6.29
CA LEU A 38 -3.13 -6.73 -5.62
C LEU A 38 -4.62 -6.64 -5.30
N LEU A 39 -5.48 -6.82 -6.31
CA LEU A 39 -6.93 -6.78 -6.13
C LEU A 39 -7.40 -7.87 -5.17
N ALA A 40 -6.91 -9.11 -5.35
CA ALA A 40 -7.28 -10.22 -4.47
C ALA A 40 -6.96 -9.94 -2.98
N LYS A 41 -5.85 -9.26 -2.69
CA LYS A 41 -5.51 -8.86 -1.32
C LYS A 41 -6.35 -7.69 -0.80
N LEU A 42 -6.79 -6.80 -1.67
CA LEU A 42 -7.59 -5.63 -1.29
C LEU A 42 -9.06 -5.96 -1.02
N ARG A 43 -9.61 -7.04 -1.60
CA ARG A 43 -11.00 -7.49 -1.36
C ARG A 43 -11.19 -8.21 -0.02
N GLU A 44 -10.15 -8.87 0.48
CA GLU A 44 -10.25 -9.74 1.66
C GLU A 44 -9.31 -9.28 2.80
N MET A 45 -9.11 -7.97 2.94
CA MET A 45 -8.13 -7.46 3.90
C MET A 45 -8.73 -7.25 5.28
N ILE A 46 -8.12 -7.86 6.31
CA ILE A 46 -8.30 -7.46 7.70
C ILE A 46 -7.14 -6.57 8.11
N ILE A 47 -7.45 -5.38 8.63
CA ILE A 47 -6.46 -4.36 8.98
C ILE A 47 -6.61 -4.00 10.45
N CYS A 48 -5.54 -4.27 11.19
CA CYS A 48 -5.38 -3.81 12.56
C CYS A 48 -4.59 -2.50 12.56
N ALA A 49 -5.12 -1.45 13.17
CA ALA A 49 -4.43 -0.19 13.38
C ALA A 49 -4.00 -0.07 14.84
N ARG A 50 -2.73 0.27 15.07
CA ARG A 50 -2.18 0.46 16.42
C ARG A 50 -1.62 1.87 16.58
N LEU A 51 -1.65 2.40 17.80
CA LEU A 51 -0.95 3.63 18.12
C LEU A 51 0.54 3.32 18.37
N TYR A 52 1.40 3.92 17.56
CA TYR A 52 2.84 3.96 17.79
C TYR A 52 3.13 4.99 18.89
N ASN A 53 3.83 4.55 19.94
CA ASN A 53 4.18 5.38 21.08
C ASN A 53 5.61 5.91 20.96
N ASP A 54 6.60 5.01 20.93
CA ASP A 54 8.02 5.35 20.87
C ASP A 54 8.85 4.21 20.25
N ILE A 55 10.14 4.46 20.06
CA ILE A 55 11.09 3.55 19.39
C ILE A 55 11.39 2.28 20.19
N ASN A 56 11.23 2.31 21.51
CA ASN A 56 11.46 1.13 22.35
C ASN A 56 10.31 0.13 22.22
N GLU A 57 9.13 0.57 21.76
CA GLU A 57 7.93 -0.24 21.50
C GLU A 57 7.56 -1.21 22.65
N THR A 58 7.78 -0.78 23.90
CA THR A 58 7.48 -1.62 25.08
C THR A 58 5.98 -1.86 25.28
N GLN A 59 5.13 -1.01 24.68
CA GLN A 59 3.68 -1.16 24.63
C GLN A 59 3.11 -0.49 23.36
N SER A 60 1.97 -1.01 22.89
CA SER A 60 1.20 -0.40 21.80
C SER A 60 -0.30 -0.65 22.03
N ILE A 61 -1.11 0.35 21.68
CA ILE A 61 -2.56 0.28 21.84
C ILE A 61 -3.18 -0.12 20.51
N LEU A 62 -3.92 -1.23 20.48
CA LEU A 62 -4.77 -1.57 19.34
C LEU A 62 -5.94 -0.57 19.30
N MET A 63 -5.97 0.24 18.25
CA MET A 63 -6.96 1.30 18.11
C MET A 63 -8.21 0.81 17.38
N SER A 64 -8.02 -0.02 16.35
CA SER A 64 -9.12 -0.51 15.51
C SER A 64 -8.72 -1.81 14.80
N VAL A 65 -9.72 -2.63 14.51
CA VAL A 65 -9.65 -3.76 13.59
C VAL A 65 -10.83 -3.62 12.63
N GLY A 66 -10.54 -3.54 11.33
CA GLY A 66 -11.57 -3.42 10.30
C GLY A 66 -11.37 -4.45 9.20
N LYS A 67 -12.48 -4.87 8.57
CA LYS A 67 -12.45 -5.46 7.23
C LYS A 67 -12.45 -4.31 6.23
N PHE A 68 -11.58 -4.38 5.24
CA PHE A 68 -11.65 -3.52 4.07
C PHE A 68 -11.97 -4.37 2.84
N ASP A 69 -12.89 -3.85 2.02
CA ASP A 69 -13.24 -4.40 0.71
C ASP A 69 -13.19 -3.29 -0.33
N LEU A 70 -12.66 -3.59 -1.52
CA LEU A 70 -12.52 -2.62 -2.60
C LEU A 70 -13.75 -2.68 -3.51
N ASP A 71 -14.89 -2.26 -2.96
CA ASP A 71 -16.19 -2.27 -3.64
C ASP A 71 -16.64 -0.88 -4.12
N ASP A 72 -16.06 0.19 -3.59
CA ASP A 72 -16.32 1.55 -4.06
C ASP A 72 -15.78 1.76 -5.47
N GLU A 73 -16.65 2.18 -6.39
CA GLU A 73 -16.35 2.25 -7.83
C GLU A 73 -15.22 3.23 -8.15
N GLU A 74 -15.19 4.39 -7.49
CA GLU A 74 -14.16 5.41 -7.70
C GLU A 74 -12.80 4.92 -7.18
N LEU A 75 -12.77 4.33 -5.98
CA LEU A 75 -11.56 3.74 -5.40
C LEU A 75 -11.06 2.59 -6.27
N TYR A 76 -11.95 1.70 -6.71
CA TYR A 76 -11.61 0.58 -7.58
C TYR A 76 -10.94 1.09 -8.86
N LYS A 77 -11.56 2.07 -9.53
CA LYS A 77 -11.03 2.65 -10.76
C LYS A 77 -9.66 3.27 -10.55
N GLN A 78 -9.48 4.06 -9.50
CA GLN A 78 -8.18 4.70 -9.25
C GLN A 78 -7.08 3.68 -8.91
N VAL A 79 -7.39 2.64 -8.13
CA VAL A 79 -6.44 1.56 -7.81
C VAL A 79 -6.08 0.76 -9.06
N LYS A 80 -7.05 0.54 -9.96
CA LYS A 80 -6.80 -0.04 -11.27
C LYS A 80 -5.85 0.81 -12.10
N GLU A 81 -6.07 2.12 -12.19
CA GLU A 81 -5.19 3.04 -12.89
C GLU A 81 -3.77 3.04 -12.31
N ASP A 82 -3.62 2.98 -10.98
CA ASP A 82 -2.32 2.87 -10.31
C ASP A 82 -1.59 1.57 -10.66
N TYR A 83 -2.34 0.45 -10.72
CA TYR A 83 -1.79 -0.84 -11.11
C TYR A 83 -1.37 -0.84 -12.59
N ASP A 84 -2.24 -0.36 -13.47
CA ASP A 84 -2.01 -0.33 -14.91
C ASP A 84 -0.83 0.61 -15.25
N LEU A 85 -0.67 1.73 -14.53
CA LEU A 85 0.53 2.57 -14.63
C LEU A 85 1.81 1.78 -14.31
N VAL A 86 1.84 1.03 -13.20
CA VAL A 86 2.99 0.19 -12.85
C VAL A 86 3.24 -0.88 -13.91
N ARG A 87 2.18 -1.54 -14.37
CA ARG A 87 2.24 -2.59 -15.38
C ARG A 87 2.82 -2.09 -16.70
N GLU A 88 2.30 -0.97 -17.21
CA GLU A 88 2.77 -0.39 -18.47
C GLU A 88 4.21 0.11 -18.35
N THR A 89 4.59 0.77 -17.25
CA THR A 89 6.01 1.13 -17.03
C THR A 89 6.94 -0.07 -17.05
N ILE A 90 6.56 -1.21 -16.46
CA ILE A 90 7.39 -2.43 -16.54
C ILE A 90 7.55 -2.90 -18.00
N LYS A 91 6.47 -2.85 -18.80
CA LYS A 91 6.50 -3.29 -20.20
C LYS A 91 7.30 -2.38 -21.10
N THR A 92 7.20 -1.06 -20.93
CA THR A 92 7.76 -0.09 -21.87
C THR A 92 9.13 0.42 -21.45
N GLU A 93 9.39 0.54 -20.15
CA GLU A 93 10.59 1.16 -19.60
C GLU A 93 11.41 0.19 -18.72
N GLY A 94 10.84 -0.97 -18.40
CA GLY A 94 11.47 -1.99 -17.58
C GLY A 94 11.26 -1.78 -16.07
N PHE A 95 11.46 -2.85 -15.30
CA PHE A 95 11.23 -2.88 -13.85
C PHE A 95 12.08 -1.85 -13.05
N GLY A 96 13.23 -1.47 -13.59
CA GLY A 96 14.10 -0.45 -13.00
C GLY A 96 13.48 0.95 -12.96
N ALA A 97 12.60 1.26 -13.91
CA ALA A 97 11.97 2.58 -14.07
C ALA A 97 10.89 2.87 -13.02
N LEU A 98 10.44 1.86 -12.26
CA LEU A 98 9.44 2.07 -11.21
C LEU A 98 9.96 3.06 -10.16
N THR A 99 9.10 3.96 -9.69
CA THR A 99 9.46 4.92 -8.64
C THR A 99 8.37 5.03 -7.58
N GLY A 100 8.77 5.35 -6.36
CA GLY A 100 7.82 5.63 -5.28
C GLY A 100 6.96 6.89 -5.51
N ALA A 101 7.19 7.65 -6.57
CA ALA A 101 6.34 8.78 -6.94
C ALA A 101 5.08 8.34 -7.70
N MET A 102 5.06 7.14 -8.30
CA MET A 102 3.95 6.63 -9.10
C MET A 102 2.70 6.32 -8.28
N GLY A 103 1.54 6.47 -8.92
CA GLY A 103 0.21 6.15 -8.40
C GLY A 103 -0.30 7.09 -7.31
N VAL A 104 -1.62 7.09 -7.12
CA VAL A 104 -2.37 7.97 -6.22
C VAL A 104 -2.65 7.30 -4.88
N TYR A 105 -3.16 6.07 -4.89
CA TYR A 105 -3.49 5.27 -3.71
C TYR A 105 -2.50 4.14 -3.48
N VAL A 106 -2.01 3.52 -4.55
CA VAL A 106 -1.04 2.44 -4.52
C VAL A 106 0.23 2.86 -5.24
N GLN A 107 1.39 2.49 -4.70
CA GLN A 107 2.69 2.84 -5.27
C GLN A 107 3.69 1.67 -5.23
N PRO A 108 4.59 1.55 -6.21
CA PRO A 108 5.72 0.64 -6.12
C PRO A 108 6.82 1.24 -5.24
N ARG A 109 7.25 0.54 -4.18
CA ARG A 109 8.43 0.93 -3.39
C ARG A 109 9.41 -0.22 -3.23
N THR A 110 10.69 0.12 -3.11
CA THR A 110 11.75 -0.84 -2.83
C THR A 110 11.53 -1.48 -1.45
N LYS A 111 11.66 -2.80 -1.38
CA LYS A 111 11.66 -3.55 -0.12
C LYS A 111 13.09 -3.92 0.27
N GLY A 112 13.51 -3.56 1.48
CA GLY A 112 14.81 -3.94 2.03
C GLY A 112 15.63 -2.76 2.54
N PRO A 113 16.73 -3.00 3.25
CA PRO A 113 17.48 -2.00 4.02
C PRO A 113 18.29 -0.98 3.18
N GLY A 114 18.03 -0.84 1.88
CA GLY A 114 18.99 -0.24 0.94
C GLY A 114 20.20 -1.17 0.74
N HIS A 115 21.14 -0.83 -0.14
CA HIS A 115 22.31 -1.66 -0.52
C HIS A 115 22.01 -2.83 -1.49
N GLY A 116 21.45 -2.53 -2.67
CA GLY A 116 21.37 -3.50 -3.77
C GLY A 116 20.08 -4.33 -3.82
N SER A 117 19.12 -4.13 -2.91
CA SER A 117 17.81 -4.74 -3.05
C SER A 117 17.06 -4.15 -4.25
N ILE A 118 16.86 -4.98 -5.26
CA ILE A 118 16.08 -4.68 -6.46
C ILE A 118 14.57 -4.94 -6.29
N SER A 119 14.19 -5.67 -5.23
CA SER A 119 12.79 -6.10 -5.07
C SER A 119 11.87 -4.92 -4.74
N ARG A 120 10.66 -4.95 -5.31
CA ARG A 120 9.62 -3.94 -5.09
C ARG A 120 8.32 -4.58 -4.64
N ALA A 121 7.52 -3.81 -3.91
CA ALA A 121 6.18 -4.19 -3.51
C ALA A 121 5.20 -3.05 -3.79
N PHE A 122 3.93 -3.40 -3.94
CA PHE A 122 2.83 -2.46 -3.89
C PHE A 122 2.60 -2.02 -2.44
N TYR A 123 2.60 -0.72 -2.22
CA TYR A 123 2.31 -0.08 -0.94
C TYR A 123 1.06 0.79 -1.05
N ALA A 124 0.16 0.70 -0.07
CA ALA A 124 -0.88 1.70 0.15
C ALA A 124 -0.25 3.00 0.66
N ARG A 125 -0.54 4.11 -0.01
CA ARG A 125 -0.17 5.46 0.42
C ARG A 125 -0.99 5.86 1.64
N LEU A 126 -0.49 6.86 2.38
CA LEU A 126 -1.15 7.35 3.60
C LEU A 126 -2.60 7.80 3.33
N ILE A 127 -2.85 8.42 2.17
CA ILE A 127 -4.21 8.85 1.78
C ILE A 127 -5.15 7.66 1.56
N PHE A 128 -4.63 6.51 1.10
CA PHE A 128 -5.45 5.32 0.93
C PHE A 128 -5.70 4.64 2.27
N ILE A 129 -4.68 4.55 3.13
CA ILE A 129 -4.83 4.01 4.49
C ILE A 129 -5.89 4.80 5.28
N LYS A 130 -5.94 6.13 5.12
CA LYS A 130 -6.99 6.96 5.72
C LYS A 130 -8.40 6.55 5.28
N LYS A 131 -8.61 6.31 3.97
CA LYS A 131 -9.89 5.83 3.44
C LYS A 131 -10.24 4.44 3.98
N ILE A 132 -9.26 3.54 3.96
CA ILE A 132 -9.38 2.17 4.46
C ILE A 132 -9.78 2.13 5.95
N LEU A 133 -9.24 3.03 6.76
CA LEU A 133 -9.48 3.08 8.20
C LEU A 133 -10.60 4.06 8.60
N GLU A 134 -11.13 4.82 7.65
CA GLU A 134 -12.10 5.90 7.88
C GLU A 134 -11.61 6.98 8.90
N ILE A 135 -10.34 7.42 8.79
CA ILE A 135 -9.70 8.42 9.69
C ILE A 135 -9.00 9.59 8.98
#